data_AF-A0A8X6EN73-F1
#
_entry.id   AF-A0A8X6EN73-F1
#
_cell.length_a   1.000
_cell.length_b   1.000
_cell.length_c   1.000
_cell.angle_alpha   90.00
_cell.angle_beta   90.00
_cell.angle_gamma   90.00
#
_symmetry.space_group_name_H-M   'P 1'
#
loop_
_entity.id
_entity.type
_entity.pdbx_description
1 polymer ?
#
loop_
_entity_poly.entity_id
_entity_poly.type
_entity_poly.pdbx_seq_one_letter_code
_entity_poly.pdbx_strand_id
1 'polypeptide(L)'
;MSIYMELRCELRGELPINESKCWSEVDRSLWAMALNTHESTEQTTTELLSKATHAGWQSINGDWICPGCQENLALTEQMQAVAERHDQ
;
A
#
# COMPACT_ATOMS: atom_id res chain seq x y z
N MET A 1 20.54 -14.68 13.44
CA MET A 1 19.15 -15.01 13.03
C MET A 1 18.65 -13.85 12.17
N SER A 2 17.71 -14.07 11.27
CA SER A 2 17.20 -13.01 10.38
C SER A 2 15.69 -12.85 10.53
N ILE A 3 15.20 -11.65 10.28
CA ILE A 3 13.78 -11.28 10.35
C ILE A 3 13.33 -10.92 8.94
N TYR A 4 12.25 -11.55 8.49
CA TYR A 4 11.55 -11.15 7.26
C TYR A 4 10.59 -10.01 7.60
N MET A 5 10.71 -8.90 6.88
CA MET A 5 9.88 -7.71 7.06
C MET A 5 9.16 -7.42 5.74
N GLU A 6 7.85 -7.27 5.77
CA GLU A 6 7.01 -6.97 4.62
C GLU A 6 6.18 -5.73 4.90
N LEU A 7 6.14 -4.79 3.95
CA LEU A 7 5.21 -3.67 3.98
C LEU A 7 3.91 -4.12 3.33
N ARG A 8 2.81 -4.01 4.07
CA ARG A 8 1.47 -4.37 3.59
C ARG A 8 0.60 -3.14 3.43
N CYS A 9 -0.27 -3.18 2.42
CA CYS A 9 -1.25 -2.12 2.19
C CYS A 9 -2.35 -2.17 3.26
N GLU A 10 -2.68 -1.03 3.84
CA GLU A 10 -3.74 -0.95 4.86
C GLU A 10 -5.16 -1.10 4.28
N LEU A 11 -5.34 -0.86 2.97
CA LEU A 11 -6.61 -1.12 2.25
C LEU A 11 -6.71 -2.53 1.68
N ARG A 12 -5.86 -3.44 2.16
CA ARG A 12 -5.85 -4.82 1.73
C ARG A 12 -7.20 -5.48 2.09
N GLY A 13 -7.89 -6.02 1.09
CA GLY A 13 -9.18 -6.70 1.28
C GLY A 13 -10.40 -5.78 1.33
N GLU A 14 -10.21 -4.46 1.35
CA GLU A 14 -11.29 -3.48 1.45
C GLU A 14 -11.92 -3.12 0.09
N LEU A 15 -11.15 -3.27 -1.00
CA LEU A 15 -11.59 -2.85 -2.33
C LEU A 15 -12.09 -4.03 -3.18
N PRO A 16 -13.13 -3.83 -4.02
CA PRO A 16 -13.68 -4.88 -4.88
C PRO A 16 -12.60 -5.54 -5.76
N ILE A 17 -12.61 -6.87 -5.82
CA ILE A 17 -11.58 -7.72 -6.45
C ILE A 17 -11.38 -7.45 -7.95
N ASN A 18 -12.32 -6.76 -8.59
CA ASN A 18 -12.48 -6.69 -10.03
C ASN A 18 -11.70 -5.56 -10.73
N GLU A 19 -11.29 -4.48 -10.08
CA GLU A 19 -10.86 -3.29 -10.85
C GLU A 19 -9.45 -2.73 -10.56
N SER A 20 -8.81 -3.07 -9.44
CA SER A 20 -7.36 -2.88 -9.31
C SER A 20 -6.81 -3.74 -8.20
N LYS A 21 -5.84 -4.61 -8.52
CA LYS A 21 -5.36 -5.62 -7.58
C LYS A 21 -4.43 -4.97 -6.56
N CYS A 22 -4.87 -4.87 -5.31
CA CYS A 22 -4.02 -4.48 -4.18
C CYS A 22 -2.70 -5.25 -4.24
N TRP A 23 -1.58 -4.54 -4.21
CA TRP A 23 -0.26 -5.17 -4.39
C TRP A 23 0.04 -6.21 -3.31
N SER A 24 -0.52 -6.02 -2.10
CA SER A 24 -0.40 -6.99 -1.00
C SER A 24 -1.29 -8.23 -1.12
N GLU A 25 -2.25 -8.25 -2.05
CA GLU A 25 -3.02 -9.46 -2.38
C GLU A 25 -2.40 -10.27 -3.53
N VAL A 26 -1.65 -9.62 -4.42
CA VAL A 26 -1.03 -10.27 -5.59
C VAL A 26 0.46 -10.52 -5.45
N ASP A 27 0.96 -10.58 -4.21
CA ASP A 27 2.36 -10.85 -3.90
C ASP A 27 3.34 -9.88 -4.62
N ARG A 28 2.91 -8.61 -4.71
CA ARG A 28 3.72 -7.47 -5.19
C ARG A 28 4.09 -6.54 -4.03
N SER A 29 3.95 -7.01 -2.79
CA SER A 29 4.41 -6.29 -1.61
C SER A 29 5.93 -6.09 -1.65
N LEU A 30 6.38 -5.03 -0.98
CA LEU A 30 7.80 -4.81 -0.74
C LEU A 30 8.19 -5.57 0.52
N TRP A 31 9.35 -6.24 0.45
CA TRP A 31 9.92 -6.96 1.57
C TRP A 31 11.43 -6.75 1.67
N ALA A 32 11.96 -7.02 2.85
CA ALA A 32 13.39 -7.00 3.13
C ALA A 32 13.73 -7.98 4.26
N MET A 33 15.01 -8.35 4.35
CA MET A 33 15.54 -9.22 5.39
C MET A 33 16.45 -8.41 6.32
N ALA A 34 16.10 -8.34 7.59
CA ALA A 34 16.92 -7.72 8.63
C ALA A 34 17.69 -8.80 9.41
N LEU A 35 18.80 -8.41 10.06
CA LEU A 35 19.39 -9.20 11.12
C LEU A 35 18.52 -9.10 12.38
N ASN A 36 18.64 -10.08 13.28
CA ASN A 36 17.92 -10.10 14.55
C ASN A 36 18.49 -9.13 15.60
N THR A 37 18.79 -7.90 15.20
CA THR A 37 19.21 -6.80 16.08
C THR A 37 18.24 -5.63 15.90
N HIS A 38 18.09 -4.83 16.96
CA HIS A 38 17.26 -3.63 16.92
C HIS A 38 17.70 -2.67 15.81
N GLU A 39 19.00 -2.34 15.79
CA GLU A 39 19.61 -1.45 14.81
C GLU A 39 19.36 -1.92 13.36
N SER A 40 19.57 -3.21 13.07
CA SER A 40 19.34 -3.73 11.73
C SER A 40 17.86 -3.68 11.34
N THR A 41 16.96 -3.91 12.28
CA THR A 41 15.51 -3.83 12.04
C THR A 41 15.09 -2.39 11.73
N GLU A 42 15.60 -1.40 12.47
CA GLU A 42 15.32 0.02 12.23
C GLU A 42 15.88 0.51 10.88
N GLN A 43 17.12 0.14 10.55
CA GLN A 43 17.73 0.46 9.26
C GLN A 43 16.93 -0.17 8.11
N THR A 44 16.60 -1.46 8.23
CA THR A 44 15.82 -2.19 7.22
C THR A 44 14.41 -1.59 7.07
N THR A 45 13.78 -1.16 8.15
CA THR A 45 12.49 -0.45 8.10
C THR A 45 12.62 0.83 7.29
N THR A 46 13.64 1.64 7.56
CA THR A 46 13.88 2.90 6.85
C THR A 46 14.12 2.66 5.36
N GLU A 47 14.91 1.64 5.01
CA GLU A 47 15.14 1.23 3.62
C GLU A 47 13.86 0.75 2.94
N LEU A 48 13.04 -0.04 3.64
CA LEU A 48 11.78 -0.57 3.12
C LEU A 48 10.80 0.57 2.81
N LEU A 49 10.67 1.54 3.71
CA LEU A 49 9.83 2.72 3.50
C LEU A 49 10.37 3.62 2.38
N SER A 50 11.69 3.77 2.28
CA SER A 50 12.30 4.48 1.15
C SER A 50 11.96 3.78 -0.19
N LYS A 51 12.12 2.46 -0.28
CA LYS A 51 11.72 1.67 -1.47
C LYS A 51 10.23 1.83 -1.78
N ALA A 52 9.38 1.88 -0.76
CA ALA A 52 7.95 2.08 -0.90
C ALA A 52 7.64 3.41 -1.58
N THR A 53 8.20 4.51 -1.08
CA THR A 53 8.03 5.84 -1.69
C THR A 53 8.50 5.86 -3.14
N HIS A 54 9.66 5.26 -3.46
CA HIS A 54 10.16 5.17 -4.84
C HIS A 54 9.27 4.31 -5.75
N ALA A 55 8.61 3.30 -5.20
CA ALA A 55 7.67 2.44 -5.91
C ALA A 55 6.26 3.05 -6.05
N GLY A 56 6.03 4.26 -5.54
CA GLY A 56 4.76 4.97 -5.62
C GLY A 56 3.80 4.69 -4.46
N TRP A 57 4.22 3.98 -3.42
CA TRP A 57 3.42 3.89 -2.20
C TRP A 57 3.33 5.26 -1.53
N GLN A 58 2.20 5.52 -0.90
CA GLN A 58 1.95 6.77 -0.19
C GLN A 58 1.48 6.50 1.23
N SER A 59 1.95 7.33 2.16
CA SER A 59 1.40 7.40 3.51
C SER A 59 0.25 8.41 3.52
N ILE A 60 -0.98 7.93 3.71
CA ILE A 60 -2.19 8.75 3.78
C ILE A 60 -2.70 8.66 5.21
N ASN A 61 -2.68 9.77 5.96
CA ASN A 61 -3.08 9.82 7.37
C ASN A 61 -2.36 8.81 8.30
N GLY A 62 -1.15 8.37 7.92
CA GLY A 62 -0.38 7.36 8.66
C GLY A 62 -0.48 5.95 8.07
N ASP A 63 -1.44 5.70 7.19
CA ASP A 63 -1.65 4.41 6.55
C ASP A 63 -0.85 4.29 5.25
N TRP A 64 -0.15 3.16 5.06
CA TRP A 64 0.61 2.91 3.84
C TRP A 64 -0.27 2.26 2.77
N ILE A 65 -0.49 2.99 1.69
CA ILE A 65 -1.37 2.58 0.60
C ILE A 65 -0.55 2.28 -0.65
N CYS A 66 -0.73 1.08 -1.21
CA CYS A 66 -0.07 0.68 -2.44
C CYS A 66 -0.70 1.38 -3.67
N PRO A 67 0.04 1.52 -4.79
CA PRO A 67 -0.49 2.17 -5.99
C PRO A 67 -1.80 1.57 -6.51
N GLY A 68 -1.96 0.24 -6.46
CA GLY A 68 -3.21 -0.40 -6.90
C GLY A 68 -4.43 0.03 -6.08
N CYS A 69 -4.27 0.20 -4.76
CA CYS A 69 -5.35 0.71 -3.91
C CYS A 69 -5.56 2.23 -4.08
N GLN A 70 -4.51 3.00 -4.38
CA GLN A 70 -4.64 4.43 -4.70
C GLN A 70 -5.48 4.65 -5.97
N GLU A 71 -5.25 3.85 -7.02
CA GLU A 71 -6.03 3.91 -8.26
C GLU A 71 -7.52 3.58 -8.01
N ASN A 72 -7.81 2.56 -7.20
CA ASN A 72 -9.18 2.19 -6.83
C ASN A 72 -9.91 3.29 -6.05
N LEU A 73 -9.23 3.95 -5.11
CA LEU A 73 -9.80 5.07 -4.38
C LEU A 73 -10.20 6.20 -5.34
N ALA A 74 -9.29 6.58 -6.24
CA ALA A 74 -9.54 7.65 -7.20
C ALA A 74 -10.71 7.32 -8.16
N LEU A 75 -10.85 6.07 -8.59
CA LEU A 75 -12.00 5.59 -9.39
C LEU A 75 -13.31 5.70 -8.61
N THR A 76 -13.30 5.29 -7.34
CA THR A 76 -14.50 5.31 -6.48
C THR A 76 -15.00 6.74 -6.24
N GLU A 77 -14.09 7.68 -5.96
CA GLU A 77 -14.44 9.10 -5.79
C GLU A 77 -15.03 9.71 -7.06
N GLN A 78 -14.45 9.38 -8.23
CA GLN A 78 -14.97 9.84 -9.52
C GLN A 78 -16.37 9.30 -9.82
N MET A 79 -16.64 8.03 -9.49
CA MET A 79 -17.96 7.42 -9.67
C MET A 79 -19.02 8.05 -8.76
N GLN A 80 -18.68 8.33 -7.49
CA GLN A 80 -19.57 9.03 -6.57
C GLN A 80 -19.93 10.44 -7.09
N ALA A 81 -18.93 11.20 -7.54
CA ALA A 81 -19.16 12.54 -8.08
C ALA A 81 -20.01 12.55 -9.38
N VAL A 82 -19.98 11.48 -10.18
CA VAL A 82 -20.87 11.32 -11.35
C VAL A 82 -22.30 11.00 -10.90
N ALA A 83 -22.46 10.12 -9.91
CA ALA A 83 -23.77 9.75 -9.39
C ALA A 83 -24.52 10.95 -8.79
N GLU A 84 -23.83 11.79 -8.01
CA GLU A 84 -24.40 13.00 -7.40
C GLU A 84 -24.84 14.05 -8.45
N ARG A 85 -24.19 14.10 -9.60
CA ARG A 85 -24.58 15.00 -10.71
C ARG A 85 -25.79 14.52 -11.50
N HIS A 86 -26.11 13.23 -11.46
CA HIS A 86 -27.25 12.67 -12.19
C HIS A 86 -28.56 12.78 -11.39
N ASP A 87 -28.48 12.99 -10.07
CA ASP A 87 -29.64 13.13 -9.16
C ASP A 87 -30.08 14.60 -8.97
N GLN A 88 -29.50 15.54 -9.73
CA GLN A 88 -29.89 16.96 -9.83
C GLN A 88 -30.54 17.25 -11.17
#